data_AF-A0A6J4TFA4-F1
#
_entry.id   AF-A0A6J4TFA4-F1
#
_cell.length_a   1.000
_cell.length_b   1.000
_cell.length_c   1.000
_cell.angle_alpha   90.00
_cell.angle_beta   90.00
_cell.angle_gamma   90.00
#
_symmetry.space_group_name_H-M   'P 1'
#
loop_
_entity.id
_entity.type
_entity.pdbx_description
1 polymer ?
#
loop_
_entity_poly.entity_id
_entity_poly.type
_entity_poly.pdbx_seq_one_letter_code
_entity_poly.pdbx_strand_id
1 'polypeptide(L)'
;MSRGLLALTGREVDRVLKLWTQTVAAPVVSSFLFIVVFGLSLGGRISEIGGVDYEVFIVPGLITMAMVQAAYANNSATVFQAKFDRYLNDILASPMRAWEVNLALNLGGVVRALLIGGALLLASMLVVDVPVREPLVLVVAIGLALALFSSLGVVVGIYAEAWDHTAFVNNLAILPLTFLGGVFYSVDVLPSPWEEISHANPIFFLVQAVRYGFLGTSDVSVVLALLVTAALAAVCVAWSTWLFATGRKIKP
;
A
#
# COMPACT_ATOMS: atom_id res chain seq x y z
N MET A 1 18.70 -8.37 -16.95
CA MET A 1 17.23 -8.28 -16.94
C MET A 1 16.71 -8.83 -18.25
N SER A 2 15.72 -9.73 -18.26
CA SER A 2 15.15 -10.26 -19.51
C SER A 2 14.39 -9.16 -20.26
N ARG A 3 14.35 -9.24 -21.59
CA ARG A 3 13.58 -8.30 -22.43
C ARG A 3 12.08 -8.37 -22.12
N GLY A 4 11.58 -9.54 -21.73
CA GLY A 4 10.18 -9.74 -21.33
C GLY A 4 9.80 -8.98 -20.07
N LEU A 5 10.64 -9.04 -19.03
CA LEU A 5 10.45 -8.27 -17.79
C LEU A 5 10.35 -6.77 -18.09
N LEU A 6 11.30 -6.24 -18.86
CA LEU A 6 11.29 -4.82 -19.26
C LEU A 6 10.03 -4.43 -20.03
N ALA A 7 9.61 -5.24 -21.00
CA ALA A 7 8.43 -4.97 -21.82
C ALA A 7 7.14 -4.98 -20.99
N LEU A 8 6.97 -5.99 -20.12
CA LEU A 8 5.78 -6.10 -19.27
C LEU A 8 5.73 -4.98 -18.22
N THR A 9 6.87 -4.66 -17.60
CA THR A 9 6.97 -3.51 -16.68
C THR A 9 6.65 -2.20 -17.41
N GLY A 10 7.22 -1.97 -18.59
CA GLY A 10 6.95 -0.78 -19.38
C GLY A 10 5.47 -0.62 -19.70
N ARG A 11 4.80 -1.71 -20.09
CA ARG A 11 3.34 -1.72 -20.32
C ARG A 11 2.55 -1.34 -19.08
N GLU A 12 2.88 -1.90 -17.91
CA GLU A 12 2.17 -1.58 -16.66
C GLU A 12 2.39 -0.12 -16.22
N VAL A 13 3.62 0.39 -16.37
CA VAL A 13 3.95 1.79 -16.07
C VAL A 13 3.22 2.73 -17.02
N ASP A 14 3.24 2.47 -18.33
CA ASP A 14 2.53 3.27 -19.33
C ASP A 14 1.03 3.32 -19.06
N ARG A 15 0.43 2.19 -18.63
CA ARG A 15 -1.00 2.14 -18.26
C ARG A 15 -1.30 3.07 -17.09
N VAL A 16 -0.48 3.05 -16.05
CA VAL A 16 -0.63 3.94 -14.89
C VAL A 16 -0.48 5.40 -15.29
N LEU A 17 0.54 5.73 -16.10
CA LEU A 17 0.80 7.10 -16.55
C LEU A 17 -0.29 7.64 -17.48
N LYS A 18 -0.89 6.80 -18.34
CA LYS A 18 -1.99 7.21 -19.22
C LYS A 18 -3.29 7.49 -18.48
N LEU A 19 -3.55 6.77 -17.38
CA LEU A 19 -4.77 6.91 -16.57
C LEU A 19 -4.55 7.75 -15.31
N TRP A 20 -3.54 8.62 -15.27
CA TRP A 20 -3.11 9.34 -14.07
C TRP A 20 -4.23 10.19 -13.45
N THR A 21 -5.10 10.80 -14.25
CA THR A 21 -6.21 11.64 -13.75
C THR A 21 -7.17 10.83 -12.88
N GLN A 22 -7.50 9.61 -13.28
CA GLN A 22 -8.39 8.74 -12.51
C GLN A 22 -7.65 7.99 -11.40
N THR A 23 -6.44 7.52 -11.70
CA THR A 23 -5.75 6.55 -10.84
C THR A 23 -4.83 7.18 -9.80
N VAL A 24 -4.38 8.42 -10.03
CA VAL A 24 -3.45 9.17 -9.16
C VAL A 24 -4.12 10.44 -8.63
N ALA A 25 -4.67 11.29 -9.50
CA ALA A 25 -5.18 12.59 -9.06
C ALA A 25 -6.38 12.46 -8.11
N ALA A 26 -7.33 11.56 -8.38
CA ALA A 26 -8.49 11.38 -7.51
C ALA A 26 -8.13 10.91 -6.08
N PRO A 27 -7.29 9.87 -5.87
CA PRO A 27 -6.80 9.52 -4.55
C PRO A 27 -6.02 10.64 -3.86
N VAL A 28 -5.16 11.36 -4.59
CA VAL A 28 -4.38 12.47 -4.03
C VAL A 28 -5.30 13.58 -3.51
N VAL A 29 -6.30 13.98 -4.30
CA VAL A 29 -7.27 15.01 -3.87
C VAL A 29 -8.05 14.53 -2.64
N SER A 30 -8.57 13.31 -2.65
CA SER A 30 -9.33 12.79 -1.51
C SER A 30 -8.50 12.67 -0.24
N SER A 31 -7.28 12.12 -0.32
CA SER A 31 -6.38 11.97 0.83
C SER A 31 -5.86 13.33 1.32
N PHE A 32 -5.63 14.28 0.43
CA PHE A 32 -5.25 15.64 0.83
C PHE A 32 -6.41 16.35 1.55
N LEU A 33 -7.65 16.20 1.08
CA LEU A 33 -8.82 16.70 1.80
C LEU A 33 -8.93 16.08 3.19
N PHE A 34 -8.62 14.80 3.36
CA PHE A 34 -8.56 14.19 4.69
C PHE A 34 -7.48 14.84 5.58
N ILE A 35 -6.28 15.11 5.05
CA ILE A 35 -5.22 15.81 5.80
C ILE A 35 -5.72 17.19 6.23
N VAL A 36 -6.29 17.97 5.31
CA VAL A 36 -6.75 19.34 5.61
C VAL A 36 -7.92 19.33 6.60
N VAL A 37 -8.93 18.50 6.37
CA VAL A 37 -10.13 18.45 7.21
C VAL A 37 -9.78 17.93 8.60
N PHE A 38 -9.09 16.81 8.71
CA PHE A 38 -8.76 16.27 10.03
C PHE A 38 -7.65 17.05 10.71
N GLY A 39 -6.59 17.43 9.99
CA GLY A 39 -5.51 18.26 10.53
C GLY A 39 -6.04 19.57 11.12
N LEU A 40 -6.76 20.37 10.33
CA LEU A 40 -7.25 21.67 10.80
C LEU A 40 -8.41 21.56 11.81
N SER A 41 -9.35 20.63 11.60
CA SER A 41 -10.53 20.51 12.48
C SER A 41 -10.19 19.92 13.85
N LEU A 42 -9.32 18.91 13.88
CA LEU A 42 -8.92 18.25 15.12
C LEU A 42 -7.70 18.91 15.77
N GLY A 43 -6.80 19.55 15.01
CA GLY A 43 -5.67 20.31 15.57
C GLY A 43 -6.11 21.43 16.52
N GLY A 44 -7.29 22.04 16.27
CA GLY A 44 -7.89 23.00 17.20
C GLY A 44 -8.46 22.42 18.50
N ARG A 45 -8.56 21.09 18.63
CA ARG A 45 -9.13 20.38 19.79
C ARG A 45 -8.12 19.46 20.49
N ILE A 46 -7.20 18.87 19.74
CA ILE A 46 -6.13 17.99 20.18
C ILE A 46 -4.84 18.65 19.73
N SER A 47 -4.12 19.26 20.66
CA SER A 47 -2.87 19.96 20.34
C SER A 47 -1.77 18.96 19.97
N GLU A 48 -1.57 17.91 20.77
CA GLU A 48 -0.46 16.97 20.60
C GLU A 48 -0.87 15.52 20.86
N ILE A 49 -0.25 14.60 20.12
CA ILE A 49 -0.25 13.15 20.38
C ILE A 49 1.20 12.72 20.59
N GLY A 50 1.54 12.26 21.80
CA GLY A 50 2.89 11.77 22.10
C GLY A 50 4.00 12.83 21.89
N GLY A 51 3.70 14.12 22.11
CA GLY A 51 4.63 15.23 21.93
C GLY A 51 4.85 15.65 20.46
N VAL A 52 3.96 15.21 19.56
CA VAL A 52 3.93 15.64 18.15
C VAL A 52 2.59 16.29 17.86
N ASP A 53 2.61 17.44 17.17
CA ASP A 53 1.39 18.12 16.74
C ASP A 53 0.50 17.20 15.91
N TYR A 54 -0.81 17.23 16.16
CA TYR A 54 -1.76 16.34 15.48
C TYR A 54 -1.69 16.46 13.94
N GLU A 55 -1.51 17.69 13.46
CA GLU A 55 -1.38 18.01 12.03
C GLU A 55 -0.20 17.29 11.38
N VAL A 56 0.92 17.15 12.10
CA VAL A 56 2.12 16.44 11.65
C VAL A 56 1.94 14.93 11.80
N PHE A 57 1.28 14.50 12.88
CA PHE A 57 1.07 13.09 13.21
C PHE A 57 0.22 12.33 12.19
N ILE A 58 -0.82 12.97 11.63
CA ILE A 58 -1.78 12.31 10.73
C ILE A 58 -1.21 12.07 9.31
N VAL A 59 -0.25 12.91 8.88
CA VAL A 59 0.28 12.90 7.50
C VAL A 59 0.91 11.55 7.12
N PRO A 60 1.85 10.97 7.90
CA PRO A 60 2.44 9.66 7.59
C PRO A 60 1.39 8.55 7.45
N GLY A 61 0.39 8.55 8.33
CA GLY A 61 -0.68 7.56 8.31
C GLY A 61 -1.51 7.65 7.02
N LEU A 62 -1.94 8.85 6.65
CA LEU A 62 -2.76 9.08 5.46
C LEU A 62 -1.97 8.81 4.16
N ILE A 63 -0.69 9.17 4.10
CA ILE A 63 0.19 8.80 2.98
C ILE A 63 0.28 7.28 2.87
N THR A 64 0.53 6.59 3.99
CA THR A 64 0.63 5.12 4.02
C THR A 64 -0.66 4.46 3.54
N MET A 65 -1.80 4.90 4.07
CA MET A 65 -3.13 4.43 3.68
C MET A 65 -3.38 4.59 2.18
N ALA A 66 -3.09 5.77 1.62
CA ALA A 66 -3.28 6.05 0.20
C ALA A 66 -2.39 5.17 -0.68
N MET A 67 -1.12 5.00 -0.32
CA MET A 67 -0.15 4.18 -1.05
C MET A 67 -0.53 2.70 -1.03
N VAL A 68 -0.89 2.17 0.14
CA VAL A 68 -1.33 0.78 0.34
C VAL A 68 -2.56 0.46 -0.49
N GLN A 69 -3.59 1.31 -0.42
CA GLN A 69 -4.82 1.11 -1.19
C GLN A 69 -4.56 1.19 -2.70
N ALA A 70 -3.73 2.14 -3.13
CA ALA A 70 -3.39 2.28 -4.55
C ALA A 70 -2.62 1.07 -5.10
N ALA A 71 -1.64 0.57 -4.34
CA ALA A 71 -0.84 -0.60 -4.71
C ALA A 71 -1.71 -1.85 -4.86
N TYR A 72 -2.57 -2.09 -3.86
CA TYR A 72 -3.53 -3.20 -3.88
C TYR A 72 -4.50 -3.08 -5.06
N ALA A 73 -5.19 -1.94 -5.18
CA ALA A 73 -6.24 -1.74 -6.17
C ALA A 73 -5.71 -1.79 -7.61
N ASN A 74 -4.49 -1.31 -7.84
CA ASN A 74 -3.88 -1.40 -9.17
C ASN A 74 -3.65 -2.86 -9.59
N ASN A 75 -3.08 -3.66 -8.69
CA ASN A 75 -2.62 -4.99 -9.06
C ASN A 75 -3.74 -6.00 -9.06
N SER A 76 -4.71 -5.89 -8.15
CA SER A 76 -5.91 -6.71 -8.19
C SER A 76 -6.68 -6.49 -9.48
N ALA A 77 -6.86 -5.22 -9.89
CA ALA A 77 -7.50 -4.89 -11.15
C ALA A 77 -6.71 -5.36 -12.38
N THR A 78 -5.39 -5.09 -12.46
CA THR A 78 -4.60 -5.44 -13.64
C THR A 78 -4.54 -6.96 -13.85
N VAL A 79 -4.37 -7.73 -12.77
CA VAL A 79 -4.28 -9.19 -12.84
C VAL A 79 -5.64 -9.82 -13.11
N PHE A 80 -6.70 -9.32 -12.46
CA PHE A 80 -8.05 -9.77 -12.75
C PHE A 80 -8.43 -9.48 -14.20
N GLN A 81 -8.13 -8.29 -14.71
CA GLN A 81 -8.35 -7.92 -16.09
C GLN A 81 -7.59 -8.83 -17.05
N ALA A 82 -6.30 -9.08 -16.79
CA ALA A 82 -5.49 -9.97 -17.61
C ALA A 82 -6.05 -11.39 -17.68
N LYS A 83 -6.56 -11.89 -16.55
CA LYS A 83 -7.22 -13.20 -16.46
C LYS A 83 -8.55 -13.19 -17.22
N PHE A 84 -9.38 -12.16 -17.02
CA PHE A 84 -10.69 -12.02 -17.66
C PHE A 84 -10.58 -11.91 -19.19
N ASP A 85 -9.65 -11.09 -19.67
CA ASP A 85 -9.35 -10.89 -21.10
C ASP A 85 -8.51 -12.03 -21.69
N ARG A 86 -8.17 -13.04 -20.89
CA ARG A 86 -7.42 -14.27 -21.25
C ARG A 86 -5.98 -14.08 -21.76
N TYR A 87 -5.47 -12.85 -21.87
CA TYR A 87 -4.08 -12.61 -22.26
C TYR A 87 -3.08 -12.97 -21.16
N LEU A 88 -3.52 -13.24 -19.93
CA LEU A 88 -2.65 -13.77 -18.87
C LEU A 88 -2.03 -15.12 -19.25
N ASN A 89 -2.72 -15.92 -20.08
CA ASN A 89 -2.17 -17.17 -20.62
C ASN A 89 -1.01 -16.92 -21.59
N ASP A 90 -1.07 -15.85 -22.38
CA ASP A 90 0.01 -15.46 -23.30
C ASP A 90 1.25 -15.03 -22.53
N ILE A 91 1.06 -14.32 -21.41
CA ILE A 91 2.15 -13.95 -20.50
C ILE A 91 2.80 -15.22 -19.91
N LEU A 92 2.01 -16.22 -19.51
CA LEU A 92 2.50 -17.49 -18.98
C LEU A 92 3.14 -18.41 -20.05
N ALA A 93 2.76 -18.27 -21.32
CA ALA A 93 3.35 -18.99 -22.44
C ALA A 93 4.69 -18.37 -22.91
N SER A 94 4.94 -17.12 -22.55
CA SER A 94 6.21 -16.44 -22.83
C SER A 94 7.37 -17.12 -22.07
N PRO A 95 8.63 -17.00 -22.54
CA PRO A 95 9.80 -17.59 -21.88
C PRO A 95 10.20 -16.85 -20.58
N MET A 96 9.29 -16.11 -19.95
CA MET A 96 9.51 -15.40 -18.69
C MET A 96 9.43 -16.34 -17.49
N ARG A 97 10.32 -16.13 -16.52
CA ARG A 97 10.24 -16.84 -15.24
C ARG A 97 9.06 -16.30 -14.42
N ALA A 98 8.45 -17.14 -13.59
CA ALA A 98 7.30 -16.75 -12.76
C ALA A 98 7.57 -15.52 -11.87
N TRP A 99 8.78 -15.41 -11.31
CA TRP A 99 9.17 -14.25 -10.52
C TRP A 99 9.32 -12.97 -11.37
N GLU A 100 9.68 -13.08 -12.64
CA GLU A 100 9.77 -11.94 -13.56
C GLU A 100 8.37 -11.42 -13.88
N VAL A 101 7.40 -12.31 -14.12
CA VAL A 101 6.00 -11.94 -14.32
C VAL A 101 5.45 -11.25 -13.07
N ASN A 102 5.65 -11.86 -11.90
CA ASN A 102 5.20 -11.30 -10.63
C ASN A 102 5.80 -9.92 -10.36
N LEU A 103 7.12 -9.79 -10.53
CA LEU A 103 7.82 -8.52 -10.34
C LEU A 103 7.32 -7.45 -11.32
N ALA A 104 7.14 -7.79 -12.59
CA ALA A 104 6.68 -6.85 -13.60
C ALA A 104 5.30 -6.27 -13.29
N LEU A 105 4.36 -7.14 -12.89
CA LEU A 105 3.01 -6.74 -12.50
C LEU A 105 3.02 -5.95 -11.18
N ASN A 106 3.86 -6.36 -10.23
CA ASN A 106 4.02 -5.64 -8.97
C ASN A 106 4.54 -4.21 -9.16
N LEU A 107 5.50 -4.01 -10.06
CA LEU A 107 6.08 -2.69 -10.32
C LEU A 107 5.06 -1.65 -10.83
N GLY A 108 4.01 -2.07 -11.53
CA GLY A 108 2.92 -1.17 -11.91
C GLY A 108 2.23 -0.55 -10.68
N GLY A 109 1.89 -1.39 -9.69
CA GLY A 109 1.28 -0.93 -8.44
C GLY A 109 2.22 -0.09 -7.59
N VAL A 110 3.50 -0.48 -7.55
CA VAL A 110 4.56 0.28 -6.87
C VAL A 110 4.67 1.69 -7.45
N VAL A 111 4.76 1.84 -8.78
CA VAL A 111 4.87 3.14 -9.43
C VAL A 111 3.65 4.01 -9.14
N ARG A 112 2.43 3.45 -9.28
CA ARG A 112 1.21 4.19 -8.96
C ARG A 112 1.20 4.69 -7.51
N ALA A 113 1.54 3.81 -6.57
CA ALA A 113 1.56 4.15 -5.15
C ALA A 113 2.64 5.19 -4.83
N LEU A 114 3.82 5.10 -5.41
CA LEU A 114 4.89 6.10 -5.23
C LEU A 114 4.49 7.46 -5.80
N LEU A 115 3.80 7.52 -6.95
CA LEU A 115 3.27 8.77 -7.50
C LEU A 115 2.27 9.42 -6.54
N ILE A 116 1.36 8.63 -5.96
CA ILE A 116 0.37 9.12 -4.99
C ILE A 116 1.05 9.57 -3.70
N GLY A 117 1.94 8.76 -3.14
CA GLY A 117 2.66 9.08 -1.90
C GLY A 117 3.54 10.31 -2.04
N GLY A 118 4.28 10.42 -3.15
CA GLY A 118 5.10 11.59 -3.45
C GLY A 118 4.25 12.85 -3.67
N ALA A 119 3.15 12.76 -4.42
CA ALA A 119 2.25 13.89 -4.62
C ALA A 119 1.59 14.34 -3.30
N LEU A 120 1.18 13.40 -2.44
CA LEU A 120 0.62 13.71 -1.13
C LEU A 120 1.65 14.32 -0.19
N LEU A 121 2.89 13.81 -0.19
CA LEU A 121 3.97 14.40 0.59
C LEU A 121 4.20 15.86 0.18
N LEU A 122 4.35 16.12 -1.13
CA LEU A 122 4.51 17.48 -1.67
C LEU A 122 3.32 18.38 -1.33
N ALA A 123 2.09 17.87 -1.43
CA ALA A 123 0.90 18.65 -1.09
C ALA A 123 0.83 18.94 0.42
N SER A 124 1.18 17.97 1.27
CA SER A 124 1.15 18.13 2.72
C SER A 124 2.16 19.17 3.22
N MET A 125 3.32 19.30 2.56
CA MET A 125 4.33 20.33 2.85
C MET A 125 3.82 21.78 2.62
N LEU A 126 2.70 21.97 1.92
CA LEU A 126 2.08 23.29 1.75
C LEU A 126 1.27 23.73 2.98
N VAL A 127 0.90 22.78 3.84
CA VAL A 127 -0.01 23.01 4.97
C VAL A 127 0.69 22.74 6.30
N VAL A 128 1.60 21.76 6.34
CA VAL A 128 2.25 21.26 7.56
C VAL A 128 3.75 21.09 7.31
N ASP A 129 4.59 21.42 8.30
CA ASP A 129 6.02 21.12 8.25
C ASP A 129 6.25 19.63 8.55
N VAL A 130 6.33 18.82 7.49
CA VAL A 130 6.43 17.35 7.59
C VAL A 130 7.91 16.94 7.73
N PRO A 131 8.35 16.51 8.92
CA PRO A 131 9.73 16.07 9.10
C PRO A 131 9.94 14.70 8.43
N VAL A 132 11.14 14.49 7.90
CA VAL A 132 11.63 13.16 7.50
C VAL A 132 12.89 12.88 8.32
N ARG A 133 12.70 12.35 9.53
CA ARG A 133 13.82 12.12 10.47
C ARG A 133 14.68 10.92 10.09
N GLU A 134 14.07 9.84 9.62
CA GLU A 134 14.74 8.56 9.37
C GLU A 134 14.50 8.08 7.93
N PRO A 135 15.14 8.70 6.92
CA PRO A 135 14.86 8.46 5.50
C PRO A 135 15.15 7.03 5.05
N LEU A 136 16.17 6.37 5.61
CA LEU A 136 16.49 4.99 5.28
C LEU A 136 15.40 4.03 5.76
N VAL A 137 14.91 4.23 6.98
CA VAL A 137 13.79 3.45 7.52
C VAL A 137 12.54 3.69 6.70
N LEU A 138 12.28 4.95 6.33
CA LEU A 138 11.12 5.32 5.51
C LEU A 138 11.12 4.59 4.17
N VAL A 139 12.26 4.58 3.46
CA VAL A 139 12.40 3.89 2.17
C VAL A 139 12.19 2.38 2.31
N VAL A 140 12.75 1.76 3.35
CA VAL A 140 12.57 0.32 3.60
C VAL A 140 11.12 0.01 3.95
N ALA A 141 10.50 0.77 4.86
CA ALA A 141 9.12 0.59 5.29
C ALA A 141 8.15 0.72 4.11
N ILE A 142 8.30 1.76 3.29
CA ILE A 142 7.52 1.94 2.06
C ILE A 142 7.77 0.78 1.09
N GLY A 143 9.02 0.39 0.86
CA GLY A 143 9.34 -0.71 -0.05
C GLY A 143 8.66 -2.02 0.36
N LEU A 144 8.68 -2.35 1.65
CA LEU A 144 8.01 -3.54 2.20
C LEU A 144 6.48 -3.42 2.10
N ALA A 145 5.92 -2.25 2.40
CA ALA A 145 4.49 -1.99 2.28
C ALA A 145 3.99 -2.20 0.85
N LEU A 146 4.70 -1.62 -0.13
CA LEU A 146 4.35 -1.77 -1.52
C LEU A 146 4.52 -3.21 -1.99
N ALA A 147 5.60 -3.89 -1.62
CA ALA A 147 5.79 -5.31 -1.94
C ALA A 147 4.65 -6.19 -1.40
N LEU A 148 4.24 -5.97 -0.15
CA LEU A 148 3.12 -6.67 0.49
C LEU A 148 1.81 -6.44 -0.25
N PHE A 149 1.38 -5.19 -0.39
CA PHE A 149 0.03 -4.89 -0.91
C PHE A 149 -0.07 -5.03 -2.43
N SER A 150 1.00 -4.78 -3.18
CA SER A 150 1.05 -5.12 -4.60
C SER A 150 0.91 -6.63 -4.81
N SER A 151 1.62 -7.46 -4.03
CA SER A 151 1.53 -8.92 -4.15
C SER A 151 0.19 -9.47 -3.64
N LEU A 152 -0.36 -8.90 -2.56
CA LEU A 152 -1.72 -9.22 -2.10
C LEU A 152 -2.75 -8.91 -3.20
N GLY A 153 -2.61 -7.76 -3.86
CA GLY A 153 -3.44 -7.39 -5.02
C GLY A 153 -3.35 -8.45 -6.12
N VAL A 154 -2.14 -8.90 -6.47
CA VAL A 154 -1.95 -9.99 -7.44
C VAL A 154 -2.68 -11.27 -7.01
N VAL A 155 -2.50 -11.72 -5.76
CA VAL A 155 -3.17 -12.93 -5.24
C VAL A 155 -4.68 -12.78 -5.38
N VAL A 156 -5.26 -11.68 -4.90
CA VAL A 156 -6.70 -11.44 -5.00
C VAL A 156 -7.16 -11.37 -6.46
N GLY A 157 -6.42 -10.72 -7.34
CA GLY A 157 -6.73 -10.65 -8.77
C GLY A 157 -6.77 -12.03 -9.45
N ILE A 158 -5.90 -12.96 -9.05
CA ILE A 158 -5.89 -14.35 -9.54
C ILE A 158 -7.14 -15.11 -9.04
N TYR A 159 -7.50 -14.95 -7.76
CA TYR A 159 -8.65 -15.65 -7.17
C TYR A 159 -10.00 -15.02 -7.52
N ALA A 160 -10.04 -13.75 -7.90
CA ALA A 160 -11.27 -13.05 -8.25
C ALA A 160 -11.94 -13.69 -9.48
N GLU A 161 -13.27 -13.81 -9.40
CA GLU A 161 -14.14 -14.36 -10.47
C GLU A 161 -15.06 -13.27 -11.04
N ALA A 162 -15.27 -12.18 -10.29
CA ALA A 162 -15.99 -10.98 -10.71
C ALA A 162 -15.23 -9.72 -10.28
N TRP A 163 -15.47 -8.61 -10.97
CA TRP A 163 -14.88 -7.29 -10.64
C TRP A 163 -15.14 -6.90 -9.19
N ASP A 164 -16.34 -7.18 -8.68
CA ASP A 164 -16.77 -6.86 -7.32
C ASP A 164 -15.97 -7.62 -6.25
N HIS A 165 -15.37 -8.79 -6.55
CA HIS A 165 -14.58 -9.54 -5.58
C HIS A 165 -13.33 -8.77 -5.14
N THR A 166 -12.72 -8.03 -6.06
CA THR A 166 -11.52 -7.24 -5.76
C THR A 166 -11.84 -6.08 -4.82
N ALA A 167 -13.00 -5.43 -5.02
CA ALA A 167 -13.52 -4.36 -4.16
C ALA A 167 -14.02 -4.90 -2.81
N PHE A 168 -14.64 -6.08 -2.80
CA PHE A 168 -15.11 -6.75 -1.58
C PHE A 168 -13.97 -6.97 -0.59
N VAL A 169 -12.83 -7.51 -1.03
CA VAL A 169 -11.67 -7.72 -0.15
C VAL A 169 -11.10 -6.39 0.36
N ASN A 170 -11.09 -5.35 -0.49
CA ASN A 170 -10.68 -4.02 -0.04
C ASN A 170 -11.57 -3.49 1.09
N ASN A 171 -12.88 -3.53 0.88
CA ASN A 171 -13.84 -2.89 1.77
C ASN A 171 -14.08 -3.68 3.06
N LEU A 172 -13.99 -5.01 3.02
CA LEU A 172 -14.25 -5.86 4.18
C LEU A 172 -12.99 -6.13 5.03
N ALA A 173 -11.81 -6.17 4.41
CA ALA A 173 -10.57 -6.49 5.11
C ALA A 173 -9.61 -5.31 5.19
N ILE A 174 -9.16 -4.78 4.04
CA ILE A 174 -8.07 -3.79 4.02
C ILE A 174 -8.50 -2.48 4.67
N LEU A 175 -9.69 -1.98 4.34
CA LEU A 175 -10.19 -0.71 4.85
C LEU A 175 -10.39 -0.76 6.38
N PRO A 176 -11.13 -1.72 6.98
CA PRO A 176 -11.26 -1.79 8.45
C PRO A 176 -9.92 -1.97 9.16
N LEU A 177 -9.04 -2.82 8.64
CA LEU A 177 -7.70 -3.01 9.20
C LEU A 177 -6.86 -1.72 9.10
N THR A 178 -7.06 -0.91 8.07
CA THR A 178 -6.34 0.37 7.97
C THR A 178 -6.83 1.37 9.03
N PHE A 179 -8.14 1.42 9.27
CA PHE A 179 -8.73 2.28 10.32
C PHE A 179 -8.35 1.83 11.74
N LEU A 180 -8.24 0.53 11.98
CA LEU A 180 -7.73 -0.06 13.23
C LEU A 180 -6.20 -0.13 13.28
N GLY A 181 -5.51 0.36 12.26
CA GLY A 181 -4.05 0.30 12.14
C GLY A 181 -3.33 1.51 12.76
N GLY A 182 -4.05 2.35 13.50
CA GLY A 182 -3.47 3.57 14.09
C GLY A 182 -3.14 4.66 13.07
N VAL A 183 -3.79 4.69 11.90
CA VAL A 183 -3.55 5.73 10.87
C VAL A 183 -3.89 7.14 11.35
N PHE A 184 -4.99 7.28 12.09
CA PHE A 184 -5.58 8.58 12.48
C PHE A 184 -5.32 8.95 13.95
N TYR A 185 -4.88 7.99 14.76
CA TYR A 185 -4.73 8.09 16.22
C TYR A 185 -3.62 7.14 16.70
N SER A 186 -3.09 7.37 17.90
CA SER A 186 -2.23 6.39 18.57
C SER A 186 -3.10 5.29 19.18
N VAL A 187 -2.73 4.02 18.99
CA VAL A 187 -3.53 2.88 19.45
C VAL A 187 -3.68 2.86 20.98
N ASP A 188 -2.72 3.41 21.70
CA ASP A 188 -2.68 3.47 23.17
C ASP A 188 -3.83 4.29 23.78
N VAL A 189 -4.53 5.11 22.98
CA VAL A 189 -5.68 5.90 23.45
C VAL A 189 -6.99 5.09 23.42
N LEU A 190 -7.00 3.91 22.81
CA LEU A 190 -8.19 3.07 22.70
C LEU A 190 -8.45 2.31 24.01
N PRO A 191 -9.71 2.20 24.47
CA PRO A 191 -10.04 1.32 25.58
C PRO A 191 -9.99 -0.15 25.14
N SER A 192 -9.70 -1.07 26.08
CA SER A 192 -9.88 -2.51 25.86
C SER A 192 -11.34 -2.81 25.46
N PRO A 193 -11.59 -3.67 24.45
CA PRO A 193 -10.64 -4.57 23.77
C PRO A 193 -10.01 -4.00 22.48
N TRP A 194 -10.28 -2.74 22.12
CA TRP A 194 -9.89 -2.19 20.82
C TRP A 194 -8.38 -1.96 20.68
N GLU A 195 -7.70 -1.63 21.77
CA GLU A 195 -6.24 -1.56 21.83
C GLU A 195 -5.61 -2.92 21.48
N GLU A 196 -6.07 -4.00 22.11
CA GLU A 196 -5.58 -5.36 21.89
C GLU A 196 -5.80 -5.83 20.46
N ILE A 197 -6.99 -5.55 19.90
CA ILE A 197 -7.32 -5.87 18.49
C ILE A 197 -6.39 -5.12 17.53
N SER A 198 -6.10 -3.86 17.83
CA SER A 198 -5.22 -3.02 17.00
C SER A 198 -3.76 -3.48 17.08
N HIS A 199 -3.30 -3.98 18.23
CA HIS A 199 -1.97 -4.60 18.35
C HIS A 199 -1.86 -5.97 17.64
N ALA A 200 -2.96 -6.68 17.46
CA ALA A 200 -3.00 -7.89 16.63
C ALA A 200 -3.04 -7.61 15.11
N ASN A 201 -3.28 -6.36 14.73
CA ASN A 201 -3.46 -5.97 13.33
C ASN A 201 -2.12 -5.89 12.58
N PRO A 202 -1.93 -6.64 11.48
CA PRO A 202 -0.70 -6.57 10.70
C PRO A 202 -0.44 -5.19 10.07
N ILE A 203 -1.49 -4.44 9.74
CA ILE A 203 -1.36 -3.10 9.13
C ILE A 203 -0.81 -2.09 10.14
N PHE A 204 -1.08 -2.29 11.43
CA PHE A 204 -0.54 -1.43 12.48
C PHE A 204 0.99 -1.37 12.42
N PHE A 205 1.68 -2.52 12.41
CA PHE A 205 3.15 -2.57 12.32
C PHE A 205 3.69 -1.81 11.11
N LEU A 206 3.03 -1.92 9.96
CA LEU A 206 3.40 -1.21 8.74
C LEU A 206 3.26 0.31 8.88
N VAL A 207 2.14 0.77 9.43
CA VAL A 207 1.90 2.21 9.70
C VAL A 207 2.94 2.75 10.67
N GLN A 208 3.27 1.99 11.72
CA GLN A 208 4.26 2.39 12.72
C GLN A 208 5.67 2.49 12.14
N ALA A 209 6.06 1.59 11.23
CA ALA A 209 7.36 1.66 10.54
C ALA A 209 7.48 2.92 9.65
N VAL A 210 6.43 3.26 8.90
CA VAL A 210 6.40 4.48 8.09
C VAL A 210 6.38 5.73 8.97
N ARG A 211 5.57 5.73 10.03
CA ARG A 211 5.51 6.82 11.02
C ARG A 211 6.86 7.10 11.65
N TYR A 212 7.60 6.06 12.05
CA TYR A 212 8.97 6.21 12.55
C TYR A 212 9.88 6.89 11.53
N GLY A 213 9.77 6.52 10.25
CA GLY A 213 10.52 7.15 9.15
C GLY A 213 10.32 8.67 9.06
N PHE A 214 9.10 9.15 9.27
CA PHE A 214 8.78 10.58 9.27
C PHE A 214 9.14 11.25 10.60
N LEU A 215 8.61 10.74 11.72
CA LEU A 215 8.61 11.43 13.01
C LEU A 215 9.81 11.10 13.91
N GLY A 216 10.53 10.00 13.62
CA GLY A 216 11.57 9.44 14.48
C GLY A 216 11.04 8.75 15.75
N THR A 217 9.72 8.63 15.88
CA THR A 217 9.03 8.01 17.02
C THR A 217 7.91 7.10 16.52
N SER A 218 7.61 6.04 17.27
CA SER A 218 6.54 5.08 17.00
C SER A 218 6.09 4.39 18.29
N ASP A 219 4.83 3.96 18.35
CA ASP A 219 4.23 3.32 19.53
C ASP A 219 4.82 1.90 19.79
N VAL A 220 5.46 1.30 18.77
CA VAL A 220 6.17 0.02 18.88
C VAL A 220 7.59 0.10 18.35
N SER A 221 8.42 -0.86 18.72
CA SER A 221 9.79 -0.99 18.18
C SER A 221 9.78 -1.03 16.66
N VAL A 222 10.54 -0.12 16.04
CA VAL A 222 10.74 -0.05 14.58
C VAL A 222 11.28 -1.37 14.01
N VAL A 223 12.13 -2.07 14.76
CA VAL A 223 12.67 -3.36 14.34
C VAL A 223 11.57 -4.41 14.26
N LEU A 224 10.70 -4.48 15.28
CA LEU A 224 9.55 -5.38 15.26
C LEU A 224 8.59 -5.03 14.11
N ALA A 225 8.30 -3.75 13.94
CA ALA A 225 7.44 -3.23 12.88
C ALA A 225 7.95 -3.62 11.48
N LEU A 226 9.24 -3.45 11.23
CA LEU A 226 9.87 -3.84 9.97
C LEU A 226 9.91 -5.36 9.78
N LEU A 227 10.23 -6.13 10.82
CA LEU A 227 10.29 -7.60 10.73
C LEU A 227 8.93 -8.22 10.43
N VAL A 228 7.87 -7.77 11.12
CA VAL A 228 6.50 -8.23 10.87
C VAL A 228 6.08 -7.87 9.45
N THR A 229 6.32 -6.62 9.04
CA THR A 229 5.99 -6.17 7.68
C THR A 229 6.77 -6.95 6.61
N ALA A 230 8.06 -7.21 6.84
CA ALA A 230 8.91 -7.99 5.94
C ALA A 230 8.47 -9.45 5.84
N ALA A 231 8.10 -10.07 6.97
CA ALA A 231 7.58 -11.45 6.98
C ALA A 231 6.29 -11.56 6.16
N LEU A 232 5.35 -10.63 6.35
CA LEU A 232 4.11 -10.58 5.57
C LEU A 232 4.38 -10.34 4.08
N ALA A 233 5.25 -9.38 3.75
CA ALA A 233 5.64 -9.10 2.37
C ALA A 233 6.26 -10.33 1.71
N ALA A 234 7.18 -11.02 2.40
CA ALA A 234 7.82 -12.23 1.90
C ALA A 234 6.81 -13.35 1.64
N VAL A 235 5.85 -13.58 2.56
CA VAL A 235 4.78 -14.57 2.39
C VAL A 235 3.92 -14.23 1.18
N CYS A 236 3.46 -12.98 1.04
CA CYS A 236 2.61 -12.58 -0.09
C CYS A 236 3.36 -12.64 -1.42
N VAL A 237 4.62 -12.19 -1.48
CA VAL A 237 5.46 -12.26 -2.69
C VAL A 237 5.73 -13.71 -3.08
N ALA A 238 6.03 -14.58 -2.10
CA ALA A 238 6.24 -16.00 -2.35
C ALA A 238 4.96 -16.68 -2.86
N TRP A 239 3.81 -16.37 -2.25
CA TRP A 239 2.52 -16.92 -2.67
C TRP A 239 2.16 -16.46 -4.09
N SER A 240 2.26 -15.17 -4.40
CA SER A 240 1.94 -14.66 -5.74
C SER A 240 2.89 -15.23 -6.81
N THR A 241 4.18 -15.35 -6.49
CA THR A 241 5.17 -15.99 -7.38
C THR A 241 4.85 -17.47 -7.61
N TRP A 242 4.45 -18.20 -6.56
CA TRP A 242 4.08 -19.61 -6.66
C TRP A 242 2.81 -19.82 -7.50
N LEU A 243 1.84 -18.92 -7.44
CA LEU A 243 0.64 -18.97 -8.29
C LEU A 243 1.01 -18.86 -9.78
N PHE A 244 1.92 -17.96 -10.15
CA PHE A 244 2.41 -17.88 -11.52
C PHE A 244 3.26 -19.09 -11.93
N ALA A 245 4.05 -19.65 -11.02
CA ALA A 245 4.87 -20.83 -11.30
C ALA A 245 4.03 -22.08 -11.58
N THR A 246 2.93 -22.25 -10.85
CA THR A 246 2.02 -23.40 -11.00
C THR A 246 0.94 -23.18 -12.06
N GLY A 247 0.58 -21.92 -12.34
CA GLY A 247 -0.57 -21.57 -13.17
C GLY A 247 -1.93 -21.93 -12.54
N ARG A 248 -1.95 -22.22 -11.23
CA ARG A 248 -3.16 -22.61 -10.50
C ARG A 248 -4.17 -21.47 -10.53
N LYS A 249 -5.44 -21.78 -10.89
CA LYS A 249 -6.54 -20.81 -11.05
C LYS A 249 -6.34 -19.77 -12.17
N ILE A 250 -5.29 -19.92 -12.99
CA ILE A 250 -5.02 -19.07 -14.16
C ILE A 250 -5.28 -19.85 -15.46
N LYS A 251 -4.83 -21.10 -15.53
CA LYS A 251 -5.08 -21.99 -16.66
C LYS A 251 -6.52 -22.54 -16.60
N PRO A 252 -7.22 -22.67 -17.76
CA PRO A 252 -8.54 -23.28 -17.82
C PRO A 252 -8.54 -24.74 -17.36
#